data_AF-A0A4P1RA98-F1
#
_entry.id   AF-A0A4P1RA98-F1
#
_cell.length_a   1.000
_cell.length_b   1.000
_cell.length_c   1.000
_cell.angle_alpha   90.00
_cell.angle_beta   90.00
_cell.angle_gamma   90.00
#
_symmetry.space_group_name_H-M   'P 1'
#
loop_
_entity.id
_entity.type
_entity.pdbx_description
1 polymer ?
#
loop_
_entity_poly.entity_id
_entity_poly.type
_entity_poly.pdbx_seq_one_letter_code
_entity_poly.pdbx_strand_id
1 'polypeptide(L)'
;MASSSSSSSSSSSSVKVEYAKSNRSSCKVCSKTIESKTLRLGLVTKDPRGYEAVKWHHPSCFPVSSHHSSSPQRAIQGFSSLQVSDQEAVKKLLARHDKFLEKVDKETRGIENELQQIEASDSKKIKLCTSEAAVDINFSVSDAMSKYKDATLLPKWKAFQTVIFLELDDGLHDSSKIAAFDFDGCLAKTDVKIVGADAWSLMYPSIPDKLQSLYNDGFKLVIFTNESNIERWKNKRQVAVDSKIGRLNKFIENVKVPIQVFIACGVSKSSRGQAAVKEDDPFRKPKPGMWHFMKQHFNSGISIDMDQLFFPSILCSNDAISFYVGDAAGRGSDHSDADIKFAEAIGLKFYVPEDYF
;
A
#
# COMPACT_ATOMS: atom_id res chain seq x y z
N MET A 1 29.28 16.86 -44.79
CA MET A 1 29.82 17.76 -43.75
C MET A 1 28.78 17.91 -42.65
N ALA A 2 29.21 17.69 -41.41
CA ALA A 2 28.57 17.98 -40.12
C ALA A 2 27.15 17.44 -39.86
N SER A 3 27.07 16.24 -39.27
CA SER A 3 25.97 15.85 -38.39
C SER A 3 26.39 16.16 -36.96
N SER A 4 25.75 17.17 -36.36
CA SER A 4 25.94 17.61 -34.98
C SER A 4 25.32 16.61 -34.00
N SER A 5 26.17 15.85 -33.30
CA SER A 5 25.81 15.01 -32.17
C SER A 5 25.73 15.86 -30.89
N SER A 6 24.52 16.03 -30.36
CA SER A 6 24.26 16.64 -29.05
C SER A 6 24.76 15.72 -27.93
N SER A 7 25.87 16.09 -27.30
CA SER A 7 26.39 15.45 -26.09
C SER A 7 25.51 15.80 -24.89
N SER A 8 24.71 14.85 -24.41
CA SER A 8 24.00 14.95 -23.14
C SER A 8 25.01 14.92 -21.98
N SER A 9 25.25 16.08 -21.37
CA SER A 9 26.11 16.26 -20.21
C SER A 9 25.56 15.47 -19.01
N SER A 10 26.27 14.42 -18.60
CA SER A 10 26.00 13.70 -17.35
C SER A 10 26.25 14.64 -16.16
N SER A 11 25.18 15.07 -15.48
CA SER A 11 25.28 15.86 -14.25
C SER A 11 25.93 15.02 -13.15
N SER A 12 27.20 15.30 -12.83
CA SER A 12 27.91 14.66 -11.72
C SER A 12 27.34 15.18 -10.39
N SER A 13 26.49 14.40 -9.74
CA SER A 13 26.00 14.71 -8.39
C SER A 13 27.00 14.18 -7.36
N SER A 14 27.42 15.02 -6.42
CA SER A 14 28.30 14.63 -5.31
C SER A 14 27.57 14.66 -3.97
N VAL A 15 27.94 13.79 -3.05
CA VAL A 15 27.35 13.73 -1.71
C VAL A 15 28.13 14.64 -0.75
N LYS A 16 27.40 15.43 0.04
CA LYS A 16 27.93 16.30 1.10
C LYS A 16 27.36 15.88 2.45
N VAL A 17 28.18 15.91 3.49
CA VAL A 17 27.76 15.65 4.87
C VAL A 17 28.31 16.71 5.80
N GLU A 18 27.48 17.18 6.73
CA GLU A 18 27.89 18.13 7.77
C GLU A 18 26.89 18.15 8.94
N TYR A 19 27.29 18.76 10.06
CA TYR A 19 26.33 19.18 11.08
C TYR A 19 25.65 20.47 10.63
N ALA A 20 24.33 20.53 10.79
CA ALA A 20 23.53 21.70 10.43
C ALA A 20 24.02 22.93 11.22
N LYS A 21 24.38 24.00 10.51
CA LYS A 21 24.88 25.24 11.14
C LYS A 21 23.77 26.07 11.80
N SER A 22 22.51 25.85 11.40
CA SER A 22 21.32 26.54 11.90
C SER A 22 20.06 25.74 11.55
N ASN A 23 18.92 26.10 12.13
CA ASN A 23 17.61 25.49 11.86
C ASN A 23 16.97 25.95 10.54
N ARG A 24 17.73 26.55 9.61
CA ARG A 24 17.20 27.14 8.38
C ARG A 24 17.02 26.14 7.23
N SER A 25 17.48 24.90 7.39
CA SER A 25 17.31 23.84 6.39
C SER A 25 16.14 22.93 6.74
N SER A 26 15.34 22.56 5.75
CA SER A 26 14.34 21.50 5.86
C SER A 26 14.74 20.27 5.04
N CYS A 27 14.35 19.10 5.54
CA CYS A 27 14.55 17.84 4.84
C CYS A 27 13.65 17.78 3.60
N LYS A 28 14.21 17.41 2.44
CA LYS A 28 13.45 17.36 1.19
C LYS A 28 12.47 16.18 1.03
N VAL A 29 12.51 15.21 1.94
CA VAL A 29 11.60 14.06 1.94
C VAL A 29 10.46 14.27 2.95
N CYS A 30 10.78 14.48 4.22
CA CYS A 30 9.76 14.60 5.26
C CYS A 30 9.32 16.05 5.55
N SER A 31 9.88 17.04 4.85
CA SER A 31 9.60 18.48 5.01
C SER A 31 9.85 19.09 6.40
N LYS A 32 10.25 18.29 7.39
CA LYS A 32 10.59 18.74 8.75
C LYS A 32 11.90 19.52 8.78
N THR A 33 12.00 20.46 9.71
CA THR A 33 13.21 21.25 9.97
C THR A 33 14.34 20.36 10.46
N ILE A 34 15.54 20.56 9.90
CA ILE A 34 16.77 19.92 10.39
C ILE A 34 17.38 20.84 11.45
N GLU A 35 17.44 20.36 12.69
CA GLU A 35 17.91 21.13 13.84
C GLU A 35 19.41 21.43 13.77
N SER A 36 19.80 22.60 14.29
CA SER A 36 21.19 23.02 14.42
C SER A 36 21.99 22.00 15.21
N LYS A 37 23.23 21.78 14.81
CA LYS A 37 24.17 20.79 15.35
C LYS A 37 23.78 19.32 15.11
N THR A 38 22.70 19.03 14.38
CA THR A 38 22.36 17.65 13.99
C THR A 38 22.97 17.27 12.64
N LEU A 39 23.26 15.98 12.45
CA LEU A 39 23.86 15.47 11.22
C LEU A 39 22.87 15.56 10.06
N ARG A 40 23.33 16.03 8.90
CA ARG A 40 22.54 16.06 7.66
C ARG A 40 23.35 15.64 6.44
N LEU A 41 22.69 14.97 5.49
CA LEU A 41 23.27 14.58 4.21
C LEU A 41 22.65 15.39 3.07
N GLY A 42 23.48 15.82 2.14
CA GLY A 42 23.13 16.71 1.05
C GLY A 42 23.52 16.13 -0.30
N LEU A 43 22.59 16.11 -1.26
CA LEU A 43 22.94 15.90 -2.66
C LEU A 43 23.30 17.24 -3.29
N VAL A 44 24.53 17.35 -3.77
CA VAL A 44 25.01 18.55 -4.48
C VAL A 44 24.75 18.36 -5.96
N THR A 45 23.95 19.25 -6.53
CA THR A 45 23.72 19.36 -7.96
C THR A 45 24.34 20.65 -8.47
N LYS A 46 25.11 20.57 -9.56
CA LYS A 46 25.65 21.72 -10.27
C LYS A 46 24.71 22.09 -11.40
N ASP A 47 24.29 23.34 -11.47
CA ASP A 47 23.58 23.83 -12.65
C ASP A 47 24.57 24.02 -13.83
N PRO A 48 24.09 24.10 -15.08
CA PRO A 48 24.96 24.34 -16.25
C PRO A 48 25.74 25.66 -16.21
N ARG A 49 25.43 26.57 -15.28
CA ARG A 49 26.10 27.87 -15.06
C ARG A 49 27.13 27.81 -13.93
N GLY A 50 27.30 26.65 -13.29
CA GLY A 50 28.28 26.41 -12.24
C GLY A 50 27.81 26.66 -10.81
N TYR A 51 26.54 27.00 -10.58
CA TYR A 51 25.99 27.18 -9.22
C TYR A 51 25.70 25.84 -8.56
N GLU A 52 26.15 25.70 -7.31
CA GLU A 52 25.91 24.52 -6.49
C GLU A 52 24.63 24.69 -5.66
N ALA A 53 23.66 23.80 -5.90
CA ALA A 53 22.49 23.65 -5.06
C ALA A 53 22.59 22.37 -4.25
N VAL A 54 22.33 22.44 -2.93
CA VAL A 54 22.37 21.27 -2.03
C VAL A 54 20.97 20.94 -1.55
N LYS A 55 20.50 19.73 -1.86
CA LYS A 55 19.25 19.18 -1.33
C LYS A 55 19.54 18.44 -0.03
N TRP A 56 19.18 19.05 1.11
CA TRP A 56 19.42 18.51 2.45
C TRP A 56 18.37 17.49 2.87
N HIS A 57 18.82 16.47 3.60
CA HIS A 57 18.00 15.40 4.15
C HIS A 57 18.48 15.05 5.56
N HIS A 58 17.56 14.55 6.38
CA HIS A 58 17.95 13.79 7.58
C HIS A 58 18.72 12.52 7.18
N PRO A 59 19.56 11.96 8.06
CA PRO A 59 20.28 10.72 7.76
C PRO A 59 19.37 9.56 7.38
N SER A 60 18.21 9.43 8.03
CA SER A 60 17.19 8.43 7.73
C SER A 60 16.36 8.73 6.47
N CYS A 61 16.40 9.96 5.97
CA CYS A 61 15.62 10.41 4.81
C CYS A 61 16.47 10.57 3.54
N PHE A 62 17.75 10.23 3.59
CA PHE A 62 18.66 10.46 2.48
C PHE A 62 18.45 9.40 1.39
N PRO A 63 18.13 9.79 0.13
CA PRO A 63 17.93 8.84 -0.95
C PRO A 63 19.27 8.24 -1.39
N VAL A 64 19.53 6.99 -1.00
CA VAL A 64 20.78 6.29 -1.33
C VAL A 64 20.82 5.86 -2.81
N SER A 65 19.67 5.81 -3.48
CA SER A 65 19.56 5.52 -4.90
C SER A 65 19.65 6.80 -5.71
N SER A 66 20.77 7.02 -6.43
CA SER A 66 20.79 7.71 -7.74
C SER A 66 22.18 7.97 -8.34
N HIS A 67 23.33 7.64 -7.71
CA HIS A 67 24.62 7.98 -8.35
C HIS A 67 25.69 6.91 -8.15
N HIS A 68 25.88 6.09 -9.18
CA HIS A 68 27.11 5.31 -9.35
C HIS A 68 28.29 6.27 -9.52
N SER A 69 29.20 6.26 -8.56
CA SER A 69 30.61 6.59 -8.78
C SER A 69 31.41 5.80 -7.75
N SER A 70 31.85 4.64 -8.22
CA SER A 70 32.81 3.73 -7.62
C SER A 70 34.00 4.46 -6.96
N SER A 71 33.97 4.61 -5.64
CA SER A 71 35.10 4.40 -4.71
C SER A 71 34.71 4.81 -3.28
N PRO A 72 34.98 3.97 -2.27
CA PRO A 72 34.65 4.27 -0.89
C PRO A 72 35.63 5.34 -0.35
N GLN A 73 35.10 6.22 0.50
CA GLN A 73 35.82 7.16 1.39
C GLN A 73 36.33 8.49 0.82
N ARG A 74 36.52 8.68 -0.50
CA ARG A 74 37.11 9.94 -1.04
C ARG A 74 36.16 10.96 -1.68
N ALA A 75 34.89 10.62 -1.93
CA ALA A 75 33.96 11.49 -2.67
C ALA A 75 32.90 12.20 -1.81
N ILE A 76 32.88 12.01 -0.49
CA ILE A 76 31.90 12.64 0.41
C ILE A 76 32.49 13.93 0.98
N GLN A 77 32.00 15.07 0.49
CA GLN A 77 32.44 16.38 0.96
C GLN A 77 32.04 16.57 2.43
N GLY A 78 33.00 16.89 3.30
CA GLY A 78 32.75 17.18 4.73
C GLY A 78 32.81 15.96 5.67
N PHE A 79 33.10 14.77 5.15
CA PHE A 79 33.13 13.53 5.94
C PHE A 79 34.21 13.53 7.05
N SER A 80 35.41 14.03 6.75
CA SER A 80 36.53 14.10 7.72
C SER A 80 36.27 15.01 8.92
N SER A 81 35.29 15.91 8.80
CA SER A 81 34.94 16.89 9.85
C SER A 81 33.88 16.38 10.82
N LEU A 82 33.37 15.16 10.65
CA LEU A 82 32.39 14.52 11.54
C LEU A 82 33.07 13.85 12.74
N GLN A 83 32.30 13.64 13.82
CA GLN A 83 32.71 12.78 14.93
C GLN A 83 32.93 11.33 14.45
N VAL A 84 33.86 10.60 15.07
CA VAL A 84 34.25 9.24 14.65
C VAL A 84 33.05 8.27 14.64
N SER A 85 32.14 8.41 15.61
CA SER A 85 30.89 7.64 15.66
C SER A 85 29.99 7.88 14.45
N ASP A 86 29.88 9.12 14.01
CA ASP A 86 29.03 9.54 12.90
C ASP A 86 29.67 9.24 11.54
N GLN A 87 31.01 9.29 11.46
CA GLN A 87 31.77 8.78 10.32
C GLN A 87 31.46 7.29 10.09
N GLU A 88 31.43 6.49 11.16
CA GLU A 88 31.13 5.07 11.08
C GLU A 88 29.66 4.81 10.72
N ALA A 89 28.72 5.61 11.26
CA ALA A 89 27.32 5.54 10.90
C ALA A 89 27.07 5.84 9.41
N VAL A 90 27.71 6.90 8.88
CA VAL A 90 27.62 7.27 7.45
C VAL A 90 28.28 6.21 6.56
N LYS A 91 29.42 5.64 6.96
CA LYS A 91 30.05 4.52 6.24
C LYS A 91 29.14 3.29 6.17
N LYS A 92 28.51 2.90 7.28
CA LYS A 92 27.57 1.77 7.33
C LYS A 92 26.33 1.99 6.46
N LEU A 93 25.83 3.23 6.42
CA LEU A 93 24.69 3.62 5.60
C LEU A 93 24.99 3.45 4.10
N LEU A 94 26.19 3.84 3.65
CA LEU A 94 26.58 3.78 2.24
C LEU A 94 27.11 2.40 1.81
N ALA A 95 27.86 1.69 2.66
CA ALA A 95 28.46 0.38 2.33
C ALA A 95 27.45 -0.79 2.30
N ARG A 96 26.28 -0.65 2.95
CA ARG A 96 25.20 -1.66 2.88
C ARG A 96 24.65 -1.85 1.47
N HIS A 97 24.76 -0.84 0.61
CA HIS A 97 24.18 -0.85 -0.72
C HIS A 97 25.11 -1.46 -1.79
N ASP A 98 26.43 -1.27 -1.69
CA ASP A 98 27.39 -1.84 -2.65
C ASP A 98 27.47 -3.38 -2.58
N LYS A 99 27.36 -3.97 -1.39
CA LYS A 99 27.34 -5.44 -1.20
C LYS A 99 26.07 -6.11 -1.70
N PHE A 100 24.99 -5.36 -1.85
CA PHE A 100 23.73 -5.85 -2.41
C PHE A 100 23.84 -5.98 -3.95
N LEU A 101 24.48 -5.01 -4.62
CA LEU A 101 24.63 -4.99 -6.07
C LEU A 101 25.60 -6.07 -6.61
N GLU A 102 26.69 -6.37 -5.89
CA GLU A 102 27.60 -7.46 -6.27
C GLU A 102 26.95 -8.86 -6.17
N LYS A 103 25.91 -9.00 -5.35
CA LYS A 103 25.18 -10.26 -5.16
C LYS A 103 24.15 -10.48 -6.28
N VAL A 104 23.44 -9.42 -6.67
CA VAL A 104 22.50 -9.41 -7.81
C VAL A 104 23.22 -9.64 -9.14
N ASP A 105 24.38 -9.02 -9.37
CA ASP A 105 25.14 -9.15 -10.62
C ASP A 105 25.79 -10.54 -10.81
N LYS A 106 26.05 -11.27 -9.72
CA LYS A 106 26.51 -12.67 -9.75
C LYS A 106 25.37 -13.65 -10.02
N GLU A 107 24.16 -13.38 -9.53
CA GLU A 107 22.98 -14.20 -9.79
C GLU A 107 22.47 -14.01 -11.24
N THR A 108 22.57 -12.80 -11.80
CA THR A 108 22.09 -12.50 -13.16
C THR A 108 22.93 -13.20 -14.25
N ARG A 109 24.25 -13.30 -14.07
CA ARG A 109 25.15 -14.02 -15.02
C ARG A 109 25.04 -15.54 -14.97
N GLY A 110 24.47 -16.10 -13.89
CA GLY A 110 24.12 -17.53 -13.82
C GLY A 110 22.91 -17.87 -14.69
N ILE A 111 21.93 -16.96 -14.74
CA ILE A 111 20.64 -17.13 -15.39
C ILE A 111 20.76 -17.08 -16.93
N GLU A 112 21.63 -16.21 -17.48
CA GLU A 112 21.82 -16.10 -18.95
C GLU A 112 22.41 -17.37 -19.59
N ASN A 113 23.24 -18.13 -18.86
CA ASN A 113 23.79 -19.40 -19.33
C ASN A 113 22.80 -20.57 -19.24
N GLU A 114 21.81 -20.49 -18.35
CA GLU A 114 20.74 -21.50 -18.23
C GLU A 114 19.60 -21.27 -19.24
N LEU A 115 19.30 -20.02 -19.64
CA LEU A 115 18.25 -19.73 -20.62
C LEU A 115 18.54 -20.27 -22.03
N GLN A 116 19.81 -20.38 -22.45
CA GLN A 116 20.16 -20.93 -23.76
C GLN A 116 19.94 -22.45 -23.87
N GLN A 117 19.78 -23.16 -22.75
CA GLN A 117 19.56 -24.61 -22.75
C GLN A 117 18.07 -25.00 -22.65
N ILE A 118 17.19 -24.08 -22.27
CA ILE A 118 15.77 -24.36 -21.96
C ILE A 118 14.85 -24.23 -23.19
N GLU A 119 15.24 -23.50 -24.24
CA GLU A 119 14.44 -23.34 -25.47
C GLU A 119 14.28 -24.62 -26.32
N ALA A 120 14.97 -25.72 -25.98
CA ALA A 120 15.09 -26.89 -26.84
C ALA A 120 14.06 -28.02 -26.61
N SER A 121 13.25 -28.03 -25.55
CA SER A 121 12.41 -29.22 -25.29
C SER A 121 11.15 -28.94 -24.46
N ASP A 122 10.04 -28.70 -25.17
CA ASP A 122 8.70 -28.61 -24.62
C ASP A 122 8.01 -30.00 -24.61
N SER A 123 7.58 -30.49 -23.45
CA SER A 123 6.39 -31.36 -23.22
C SER A 123 6.42 -32.08 -21.84
N LYS A 124 5.36 -31.85 -21.05
CA LYS A 124 4.85 -32.59 -19.86
C LYS A 124 5.28 -32.14 -18.44
N LYS A 125 4.50 -31.19 -17.92
CA LYS A 125 3.70 -31.20 -16.67
C LYS A 125 4.39 -31.51 -15.29
N ILE A 126 4.64 -30.40 -14.56
CA ILE A 126 4.43 -30.11 -13.11
C ILE A 126 5.43 -30.71 -12.09
N LYS A 127 6.19 -29.85 -11.36
CA LYS A 127 5.89 -29.35 -9.98
C LYS A 127 7.10 -28.62 -9.34
N LEU A 128 6.98 -27.33 -9.02
CA LEU A 128 7.14 -26.70 -7.68
C LEU A 128 7.17 -25.16 -7.79
N CYS A 129 6.44 -24.51 -6.88
CA CYS A 129 5.92 -23.14 -6.93
C CYS A 129 6.92 -22.00 -6.70
N THR A 130 6.82 -20.99 -7.57
CA THR A 130 6.86 -19.57 -7.21
C THR A 130 5.78 -18.88 -8.04
N SER A 131 4.77 -18.28 -7.41
CA SER A 131 3.77 -17.49 -8.13
C SER A 131 3.26 -16.33 -7.29
N GLU A 132 3.95 -15.19 -7.37
CA GLU A 132 3.24 -13.91 -7.36
C GLU A 132 2.68 -13.69 -8.76
N ALA A 133 1.47 -14.20 -9.02
CA ALA A 133 0.66 -13.70 -10.11
C ALA A 133 -0.02 -12.43 -9.59
N ALA A 134 0.68 -11.29 -9.65
CA ALA A 134 0.04 -10.00 -9.44
C ALA A 134 -1.08 -9.86 -10.47
N VAL A 135 -2.34 -9.88 -10.02
CA VAL A 135 -3.49 -9.63 -10.89
C VAL A 135 -3.45 -8.16 -11.26
N ASP A 136 -3.02 -7.86 -12.49
CA ASP A 136 -3.02 -6.50 -13.03
C ASP A 136 -4.46 -6.07 -13.33
N ILE A 137 -4.99 -5.13 -12.53
CA ILE A 137 -6.35 -4.64 -12.70
C ILE A 137 -6.26 -3.42 -13.62
N ASN A 138 -6.63 -3.59 -14.88
CA ASN A 138 -6.69 -2.47 -15.82
C ASN A 138 -7.91 -1.58 -15.49
N PHE A 139 -7.67 -0.50 -14.74
CA PHE A 139 -8.67 0.49 -14.35
C PHE A 139 -8.26 1.87 -14.84
N SER A 140 -9.19 2.57 -15.49
CA SER A 140 -9.12 3.99 -15.77
C SER A 140 -10.26 4.74 -15.07
N VAL A 141 -10.05 6.01 -14.74
CA VAL A 141 -11.09 6.89 -14.17
C VAL A 141 -12.32 6.96 -15.08
N SER A 142 -12.15 6.81 -16.40
CA SER A 142 -13.26 6.73 -17.37
C SER A 142 -14.15 5.50 -17.18
N ASP A 143 -13.63 4.44 -16.56
CA ASP A 143 -14.36 3.19 -16.32
C ASP A 143 -15.21 3.25 -15.04
N ALA A 144 -15.04 4.29 -14.24
CA ALA A 144 -15.81 4.51 -13.03
C ALA A 144 -17.23 4.99 -13.37
N MET A 145 -18.22 4.17 -13.00
CA MET A 145 -19.63 4.42 -13.30
C MET A 145 -20.32 5.06 -12.10
N SER A 146 -21.26 5.99 -12.34
CA SER A 146 -22.14 6.56 -11.29
C SER A 146 -23.33 5.66 -10.94
N LYS A 147 -23.42 4.48 -11.56
CA LYS A 147 -24.45 3.47 -11.32
C LYS A 147 -23.79 2.12 -11.14
N TYR A 148 -24.32 1.32 -10.23
CA TYR A 148 -24.06 -0.12 -10.18
C TYR A 148 -25.25 -0.84 -10.79
N LYS A 149 -25.09 -1.24 -12.07
CA LYS A 149 -26.18 -1.79 -12.88
C LYS A 149 -27.34 -0.79 -13.00
N ASP A 150 -28.52 -1.17 -12.54
CA ASP A 150 -29.76 -0.39 -12.47
C ASP A 150 -29.86 0.49 -11.20
N ALA A 151 -28.97 0.33 -10.22
CA ALA A 151 -28.95 1.18 -9.03
C ALA A 151 -28.09 2.43 -9.24
N THR A 152 -28.64 3.58 -8.87
CA THR A 152 -27.95 4.87 -8.86
C THR A 152 -27.16 5.03 -7.57
N LEU A 153 -25.91 5.50 -7.67
CA LEU A 153 -25.05 5.72 -6.53
C LEU A 153 -25.11 7.19 -6.07
N LEU A 154 -24.88 7.41 -4.78
CA LEU A 154 -24.74 8.76 -4.22
C LEU A 154 -23.51 9.47 -4.81
N PRO A 155 -23.44 10.82 -4.72
CA PRO A 155 -22.22 11.55 -5.08
C PRO A 155 -20.98 10.98 -4.37
N LYS A 156 -19.82 11.01 -5.05
CA LYS A 156 -18.55 10.35 -4.69
C LYS A 156 -18.56 8.82 -4.72
N TRP A 157 -19.71 8.14 -4.71
CA TRP A 157 -19.73 6.69 -4.87
C TRP A 157 -19.69 6.30 -6.34
N LYS A 158 -18.78 5.39 -6.69
CA LYS A 158 -18.58 4.88 -8.04
C LYS A 158 -18.62 3.37 -8.06
N ALA A 159 -18.86 2.81 -9.24
CA ALA A 159 -18.78 1.39 -9.50
C ALA A 159 -17.72 1.10 -10.56
N PHE A 160 -17.00 0.00 -10.37
CA PHE A 160 -16.14 -0.61 -11.36
C PHE A 160 -16.31 -2.13 -11.29
N GLN A 161 -16.68 -2.75 -12.40
CA GLN A 161 -17.02 -4.18 -12.46
C GLN A 161 -18.03 -4.59 -11.37
N THR A 162 -17.64 -5.44 -10.42
CA THR A 162 -18.44 -5.94 -9.29
C THR A 162 -18.19 -5.19 -7.99
N VAL A 163 -17.41 -4.10 -8.02
CA VAL A 163 -17.06 -3.30 -6.84
C VAL A 163 -17.77 -1.95 -6.88
N ILE A 164 -18.32 -1.56 -5.74
CA ILE A 164 -18.71 -0.17 -5.46
C ILE A 164 -17.65 0.41 -4.52
N PHE A 165 -17.16 1.62 -4.79
CA PHE A 165 -16.14 2.28 -3.97
C PHE A 165 -16.46 3.75 -3.76
N LEU A 166 -15.98 4.30 -2.65
CA LEU A 166 -16.07 5.72 -2.33
C LEU A 166 -14.86 6.44 -2.92
N GLU A 167 -15.04 7.42 -3.80
CA GLU A 167 -13.95 8.25 -4.30
C GLU A 167 -13.26 9.01 -3.16
N LEU A 168 -11.97 9.30 -3.37
CA LEU A 168 -11.11 9.98 -2.41
C LEU A 168 -11.81 11.21 -1.81
N ASP A 169 -11.93 11.21 -0.48
CA ASP A 169 -12.45 12.36 0.25
C ASP A 169 -11.34 13.37 0.55
N ASP A 170 -11.70 14.62 0.78
CA ASP A 170 -10.77 15.65 1.21
C ASP A 170 -10.10 15.22 2.52
N GLY A 171 -8.77 15.18 2.53
CA GLY A 171 -7.97 14.75 3.68
C GLY A 171 -7.63 13.25 3.72
N LEU A 172 -8.14 12.42 2.82
CA LEU A 172 -7.65 11.05 2.72
C LEU A 172 -6.23 11.06 2.13
N HIS A 173 -5.26 10.51 2.88
CA HIS A 173 -3.86 10.47 2.47
C HIS A 173 -3.42 9.05 2.10
N ASP A 174 -2.65 8.94 1.03
CA ASP A 174 -1.94 7.71 0.68
C ASP A 174 -0.82 7.46 1.70
N SER A 175 -0.55 6.18 1.98
CA SER A 175 0.38 5.82 3.04
C SER A 175 1.07 4.48 2.76
N SER A 176 2.27 4.33 3.33
CA SER A 176 2.90 3.02 3.44
C SER A 176 2.25 2.17 4.54
N LYS A 177 1.49 2.78 5.46
CA LYS A 177 0.81 2.10 6.56
C LYS A 177 -0.69 2.02 6.29
N ILE A 178 -1.22 0.81 6.15
CA ILE A 178 -2.63 0.56 5.90
C ILE A 178 -3.28 -0.12 7.11
N ALA A 179 -4.31 0.50 7.66
CA ALA A 179 -5.19 -0.12 8.64
C ALA A 179 -6.49 -0.47 7.91
N ALA A 180 -6.67 -1.76 7.63
CA ALA A 180 -7.80 -2.26 6.88
C ALA A 180 -8.80 -2.96 7.80
N PHE A 181 -10.09 -2.81 7.51
CA PHE A 181 -11.17 -3.32 8.36
C PHE A 181 -12.29 -3.95 7.52
N ASP A 182 -12.90 -5.02 8.03
CA ASP A 182 -14.28 -5.33 7.67
C ASP A 182 -15.25 -4.29 8.27
N PHE A 183 -16.51 -4.30 7.84
CA PHE A 183 -17.55 -3.43 8.35
C PHE A 183 -18.58 -4.13 9.25
N ASP A 184 -19.33 -5.09 8.71
CA ASP A 184 -20.50 -5.69 9.37
C ASP A 184 -20.03 -6.76 10.38
N GLY A 185 -20.17 -6.50 11.67
CA GLY A 185 -19.65 -7.37 12.73
C GLY A 185 -18.24 -6.98 13.20
N CYS A 186 -17.55 -6.10 12.47
CA CYS A 186 -16.24 -5.57 12.87
C CYS A 186 -16.31 -4.13 13.38
N LEU A 187 -16.71 -3.17 12.52
CA LEU A 187 -16.82 -1.75 12.88
C LEU A 187 -18.23 -1.38 13.31
N ALA A 188 -19.22 -1.98 12.66
CA ALA A 188 -20.63 -1.72 12.91
C ALA A 188 -21.33 -3.02 13.32
N LYS A 189 -22.10 -2.96 14.40
CA LYS A 189 -23.10 -3.97 14.72
C LYS A 189 -24.29 -3.75 13.80
N THR A 190 -24.56 -4.74 12.95
CA THR A 190 -25.65 -4.71 11.98
C THR A 190 -26.46 -6.00 12.08
N ASP A 191 -27.74 -5.94 11.73
CA ASP A 191 -28.60 -7.12 11.68
C ASP A 191 -29.06 -7.34 10.24
N VAL A 192 -28.76 -8.51 9.68
CA VAL A 192 -29.20 -8.91 8.34
C VAL A 192 -30.71 -8.91 8.17
N LYS A 193 -31.47 -8.95 9.27
CA LYS A 193 -32.94 -8.89 9.29
C LYS A 193 -33.48 -7.46 9.15
N ILE A 194 -32.66 -6.44 9.45
CA ILE A 194 -33.09 -5.04 9.45
C ILE A 194 -32.37 -4.31 8.31
N VAL A 195 -33.16 -3.75 7.40
CA VAL A 195 -32.66 -2.98 6.25
C VAL A 195 -32.92 -1.50 6.49
N GLY A 196 -31.92 -0.67 6.27
CA GLY A 196 -32.03 0.78 6.39
C GLY A 196 -30.69 1.43 6.67
N ALA A 197 -30.54 2.68 6.22
CA ALA A 197 -29.32 3.46 6.45
C ALA A 197 -29.01 3.68 7.95
N ASP A 198 -30.04 3.65 8.81
CA ASP A 198 -29.95 3.81 10.26
C ASP A 198 -29.87 2.49 11.03
N ALA A 199 -29.92 1.35 10.34
CA ALA A 199 -29.96 0.02 10.95
C ALA A 199 -28.56 -0.44 11.38
N TRP A 200 -27.88 0.33 12.22
CA TRP A 200 -26.55 0.03 12.73
C TRP A 200 -26.27 0.73 14.06
N SER A 201 -25.31 0.19 14.81
CA SER A 201 -24.64 0.87 15.91
C SER A 201 -23.13 0.58 15.85
N LEU A 202 -22.31 1.31 16.60
CA LEU A 202 -20.91 0.93 16.78
C LEU A 202 -20.82 -0.50 17.33
N MET A 203 -19.85 -1.28 16.83
CA MET A 203 -19.58 -2.62 17.37
C MET A 203 -18.95 -2.51 18.78
N TYR A 204 -18.00 -1.58 18.95
CA TYR A 204 -17.40 -1.22 20.24
C TYR A 204 -17.37 0.30 20.42
N PRO A 205 -17.58 0.82 21.65
CA PRO A 205 -17.52 2.25 21.91
C PRO A 205 -16.16 2.91 21.65
N SER A 206 -15.07 2.14 21.70
CA SER A 206 -13.68 2.58 21.50
C SER A 206 -13.30 2.87 20.05
N ILE A 207 -14.12 2.43 19.08
CA ILE A 207 -13.81 2.51 17.65
C ILE A 207 -13.50 3.93 17.17
N PRO A 208 -14.32 4.97 17.48
CA PRO A 208 -14.03 6.32 17.01
C PRO A 208 -12.67 6.83 17.46
N ASP A 209 -12.31 6.63 18.73
CA ASP A 209 -11.03 7.08 19.29
C ASP A 209 -9.85 6.29 18.68
N LYS A 210 -10.03 4.98 18.50
CA LYS A 210 -9.01 4.11 17.90
C LYS A 210 -8.72 4.48 16.45
N LEU A 211 -9.75 4.71 15.64
CA LEU A 211 -9.59 5.10 14.24
C LEU A 211 -8.97 6.50 14.11
N GLN A 212 -9.35 7.45 14.96
CA GLN A 212 -8.68 8.76 15.05
C GLN A 212 -7.20 8.63 15.41
N SER A 213 -6.87 7.80 16.40
CA SER A 213 -5.47 7.54 16.78
C SER A 213 -4.66 6.99 15.60
N LEU A 214 -5.19 5.98 14.90
CA LEU A 214 -4.52 5.38 13.75
C LEU A 214 -4.30 6.39 12.61
N TYR A 215 -5.31 7.20 12.31
CA TYR A 215 -5.21 8.23 11.31
C TYR A 215 -4.13 9.27 11.68
N ASN A 216 -4.09 9.71 12.94
CA ASN A 216 -3.07 10.63 13.45
C ASN A 216 -1.66 10.01 13.44
N ASP A 217 -1.58 8.69 13.61
CA ASP A 217 -0.33 7.92 13.46
C ASP A 217 0.10 7.76 12.00
N GLY A 218 -0.69 8.25 11.03
CA GLY A 218 -0.37 8.23 9.60
C GLY A 218 -0.79 6.95 8.89
N PHE A 219 -1.73 6.18 9.45
CA PHE A 219 -2.37 5.09 8.72
C PHE A 219 -3.38 5.63 7.72
N LYS A 220 -3.36 5.07 6.50
CA LYS A 220 -4.52 5.12 5.63
C LYS A 220 -5.56 4.12 6.14
N LEU A 221 -6.76 4.61 6.42
CA LEU A 221 -7.88 3.78 6.87
C LEU A 221 -8.66 3.28 5.66
N VAL A 222 -8.88 1.96 5.59
CA VAL A 222 -9.58 1.33 4.47
C VAL A 222 -10.63 0.33 4.98
N ILE A 223 -11.83 0.36 4.41
CA ILE A 223 -12.87 -0.64 4.64
C ILE A 223 -13.01 -1.53 3.41
N PHE A 224 -12.92 -2.85 3.62
CA PHE A 224 -13.19 -3.87 2.62
C PHE A 224 -14.35 -4.74 3.08
N THR A 225 -15.49 -4.66 2.40
CA THR A 225 -16.72 -5.34 2.84
C THR A 225 -17.38 -6.13 1.72
N ASN A 226 -17.91 -7.32 2.04
CA ASN A 226 -18.63 -8.18 1.12
C ASN A 226 -20.14 -7.93 1.22
N GLU A 227 -20.81 -7.50 0.14
CA GLU A 227 -22.25 -7.20 0.16
C GLU A 227 -23.01 -7.92 -0.96
N SER A 228 -23.16 -9.24 -0.82
CA SER A 228 -23.78 -10.06 -1.88
C SER A 228 -25.26 -9.76 -2.11
N ASN A 229 -25.94 -9.12 -1.17
CA ASN A 229 -27.36 -8.79 -1.30
C ASN A 229 -27.60 -7.78 -2.43
N ILE A 230 -26.66 -6.87 -2.70
CA ILE A 230 -26.74 -5.93 -3.82
C ILE A 230 -26.81 -6.68 -5.17
N GLU A 231 -26.06 -7.76 -5.31
CA GLU A 231 -26.09 -8.58 -6.53
C GLU A 231 -27.32 -9.48 -6.60
N ARG A 232 -27.68 -10.12 -5.46
CA ARG A 232 -28.77 -11.09 -5.37
C ARG A 232 -30.16 -10.45 -5.49
N TRP A 233 -30.38 -9.28 -4.90
CA TRP A 233 -31.70 -8.65 -4.80
C TRP A 233 -32.03 -7.80 -6.03
N LYS A 234 -32.23 -8.45 -7.18
CA LYS A 234 -32.39 -7.74 -8.46
C LYS A 234 -33.49 -6.68 -8.46
N ASN A 235 -34.64 -6.95 -7.85
CA ASN A 235 -35.77 -6.02 -7.81
C ASN A 235 -35.74 -5.04 -6.63
N LYS A 236 -34.77 -5.20 -5.71
CA LYS A 236 -34.60 -4.35 -4.52
C LYS A 236 -33.15 -3.84 -4.42
N ARG A 237 -32.44 -3.78 -5.55
CA ARG A 237 -31.01 -3.47 -5.58
C ARG A 237 -30.74 -2.07 -5.07
N GLN A 238 -31.54 -1.10 -5.50
CA GLN A 238 -31.44 0.28 -5.01
C GLN A 238 -31.56 0.32 -3.48
N VAL A 239 -32.56 -0.38 -2.90
CA VAL A 239 -32.75 -0.45 -1.45
C VAL A 239 -31.54 -1.06 -0.73
N ALA A 240 -30.95 -2.12 -1.31
CA ALA A 240 -29.74 -2.74 -0.74
C ALA A 240 -28.53 -1.79 -0.80
N VAL A 241 -28.35 -1.09 -1.92
CA VAL A 241 -27.30 -0.09 -2.12
C VAL A 241 -27.47 1.07 -1.13
N ASP A 242 -28.67 1.66 -1.05
CA ASP A 242 -28.97 2.79 -0.16
C ASP A 242 -28.78 2.41 1.31
N SER A 243 -29.18 1.20 1.69
CA SER A 243 -28.97 0.67 3.04
C SER A 243 -27.48 0.53 3.37
N LYS A 244 -26.68 -0.07 2.49
CA LYS A 244 -25.25 -0.28 2.75
C LYS A 244 -24.47 1.03 2.73
N ILE A 245 -24.63 1.83 1.68
CA ILE A 245 -23.95 3.13 1.54
C ILE A 245 -24.38 4.09 2.65
N GLY A 246 -25.67 4.13 2.98
CA GLY A 246 -26.18 4.99 4.06
C GLY A 246 -25.57 4.66 5.41
N ARG A 247 -25.43 3.36 5.75
CA ARG A 247 -24.74 2.92 6.98
C ARG A 247 -23.27 3.34 6.99
N LEU A 248 -22.56 3.16 5.87
CA LEU A 248 -21.15 3.53 5.73
C LEU A 248 -20.94 5.05 5.86
N ASN A 249 -21.75 5.87 5.19
CA ASN A 249 -21.66 7.32 5.29
C ASN A 249 -21.89 7.80 6.72
N LYS A 250 -22.95 7.32 7.40
CA LYS A 250 -23.25 7.69 8.79
C LYS A 250 -22.16 7.23 9.76
N PHE A 251 -21.54 6.08 9.50
CA PHE A 251 -20.39 5.62 10.25
C PHE A 251 -19.19 6.57 10.08
N ILE A 252 -18.84 6.94 8.84
CA ILE A 252 -17.74 7.87 8.54
C ILE A 252 -17.98 9.24 9.20
N GLU A 253 -19.20 9.76 9.10
CA GLU A 253 -19.62 11.00 9.78
C GLU A 253 -19.48 10.92 11.30
N ASN A 254 -19.75 9.75 11.88
CA ASN A 254 -19.64 9.51 13.32
C ASN A 254 -18.18 9.48 13.80
N VAL A 255 -17.29 8.78 13.09
CA VAL A 255 -15.87 8.63 13.49
C VAL A 255 -14.99 9.82 13.11
N LYS A 256 -15.46 10.68 12.19
CA LYS A 256 -14.81 11.94 11.80
C LYS A 256 -13.37 11.79 11.31
N VAL A 257 -13.08 10.70 10.62
CA VAL A 257 -11.82 10.47 9.94
C VAL A 257 -12.06 10.05 8.48
N PRO A 258 -11.21 10.50 7.54
CA PRO A 258 -11.30 10.05 6.16
C PRO A 258 -11.04 8.53 6.05
N ILE A 259 -11.94 7.81 5.38
CA ILE A 259 -11.84 6.36 5.18
C ILE A 259 -12.10 6.03 3.71
N GLN A 260 -11.21 5.26 3.11
CA GLN A 260 -11.40 4.69 1.77
C GLN A 260 -12.30 3.45 1.87
N VAL A 261 -13.34 3.33 1.06
CA VAL A 261 -14.27 2.18 1.13
C VAL A 261 -14.36 1.42 -0.19
N PHE A 262 -14.34 0.08 -0.11
CA PHE A 262 -14.61 -0.83 -1.20
C PHE A 262 -15.62 -1.90 -0.78
N ILE A 263 -16.64 -2.08 -1.63
CA ILE A 263 -17.77 -3.00 -1.42
C ILE A 263 -17.76 -4.02 -2.56
N ALA A 264 -17.41 -5.26 -2.27
CA ALA A 264 -17.53 -6.36 -3.21
C ALA A 264 -18.98 -6.83 -3.30
N CYS A 265 -19.65 -6.49 -4.40
CA CYS A 265 -21.06 -6.81 -4.60
C CYS A 265 -21.25 -8.22 -5.19
N GLY A 266 -20.27 -8.72 -5.95
CA GLY A 266 -20.39 -9.99 -6.64
C GLY A 266 -20.46 -11.21 -5.70
N VAL A 267 -20.77 -12.35 -6.31
CA VAL A 267 -21.04 -13.61 -5.62
C VAL A 267 -20.02 -14.67 -6.02
N SER A 268 -19.62 -15.50 -5.07
CA SER A 268 -18.97 -16.78 -5.35
C SER A 268 -20.03 -17.86 -5.67
N LYS A 269 -19.65 -18.90 -6.41
CA LYS A 269 -20.54 -20.01 -6.77
C LYS A 269 -21.20 -20.60 -5.51
N SER A 270 -22.52 -20.75 -5.53
CA SER A 270 -23.22 -21.71 -4.67
C SER A 270 -23.21 -23.06 -5.36
N SER A 271 -22.86 -24.12 -4.64
CA SER A 271 -22.81 -25.52 -5.09
C SER A 271 -24.17 -26.14 -5.46
N ARG A 272 -25.15 -25.37 -5.94
CA ARG A 272 -26.46 -25.86 -6.36
C ARG A 272 -26.91 -25.24 -7.68
N GLY A 273 -27.02 -26.10 -8.70
CA GLY A 273 -27.84 -25.86 -9.89
C GLY A 273 -27.11 -25.28 -11.09
N GLN A 274 -27.37 -25.87 -12.25
CA GLN A 274 -26.62 -25.77 -13.51
C GLN A 274 -26.62 -24.40 -14.21
N ALA A 275 -25.64 -24.29 -15.12
CA ALA A 275 -25.66 -23.56 -16.39
C ALA A 275 -25.43 -22.04 -16.40
N ALA A 276 -24.27 -21.62 -15.89
CA ALA A 276 -23.34 -20.72 -16.57
C ALA A 276 -22.06 -20.66 -15.72
N VAL A 277 -20.88 -20.89 -16.32
CA VAL A 277 -19.60 -20.79 -15.61
C VAL A 277 -19.34 -19.31 -15.31
N LYS A 278 -19.92 -18.77 -14.23
CA LYS A 278 -19.44 -17.53 -13.62
C LYS A 278 -18.31 -17.91 -12.67
N GLU A 279 -17.11 -17.44 -12.98
CA GLU A 279 -15.98 -17.52 -12.06
C GLU A 279 -16.31 -16.79 -10.75
N ASP A 280 -15.71 -17.24 -9.65
CA ASP A 280 -15.88 -16.57 -8.36
C ASP A 280 -15.37 -15.14 -8.45
N ASP A 281 -16.16 -14.18 -7.97
CA ASP A 281 -15.83 -12.75 -8.02
C ASP A 281 -14.43 -12.47 -7.41
N PRO A 282 -13.45 -11.99 -8.20
CA PRO A 282 -12.08 -11.75 -7.71
C PRO A 282 -12.00 -10.71 -6.61
N PHE A 283 -12.98 -9.81 -6.53
CA PHE A 283 -13.03 -8.76 -5.51
C PHE A 283 -13.65 -9.24 -4.20
N ARG A 284 -14.36 -10.38 -4.19
CA ARG A 284 -15.02 -10.87 -2.98
C ARG A 284 -14.03 -11.57 -2.05
N LYS A 285 -13.95 -11.13 -0.79
CA LYS A 285 -13.16 -11.81 0.25
C LYS A 285 -13.60 -13.27 0.36
N PRO A 286 -12.68 -14.25 0.42
CA PRO A 286 -11.26 -14.09 0.79
C PRO A 286 -10.29 -13.73 -0.35
N LYS A 287 -10.76 -13.50 -1.58
CA LYS A 287 -9.86 -13.13 -2.66
C LYS A 287 -9.32 -11.70 -2.50
N PRO A 288 -8.05 -11.44 -2.87
CA PRO A 288 -7.39 -10.15 -2.62
C PRO A 288 -7.76 -9.05 -3.62
N GLY A 289 -8.78 -9.22 -4.47
CA GLY A 289 -9.04 -8.29 -5.58
C GLY A 289 -9.29 -6.84 -5.13
N MET A 290 -10.07 -6.62 -4.06
CA MET A 290 -10.25 -5.25 -3.55
C MET A 290 -8.95 -4.64 -3.02
N TRP A 291 -8.07 -5.44 -2.41
CA TRP A 291 -6.77 -4.99 -1.94
C TRP A 291 -5.86 -4.57 -3.10
N HIS A 292 -5.75 -5.43 -4.13
CA HIS A 292 -4.97 -5.11 -5.32
C HIS A 292 -5.50 -3.86 -6.02
N PHE A 293 -6.83 -3.70 -6.06
CA PHE A 293 -7.47 -2.52 -6.65
C PHE A 293 -7.07 -1.25 -5.90
N MET A 294 -7.15 -1.26 -4.57
CA MET A 294 -6.70 -0.15 -3.72
C MET A 294 -5.21 0.13 -3.91
N LYS A 295 -4.35 -0.89 -3.83
CA LYS A 295 -2.90 -0.77 -3.93
C LYS A 295 -2.45 -0.17 -5.26
N GLN A 296 -3.05 -0.61 -6.37
CA GLN A 296 -2.66 -0.18 -7.72
C GLN A 296 -3.17 1.23 -8.06
N HIS A 297 -4.41 1.56 -7.66
CA HIS A 297 -5.11 2.74 -8.19
C HIS A 297 -5.43 3.81 -7.16
N PHE A 298 -5.37 3.47 -5.88
CA PHE A 298 -5.75 4.34 -4.77
C PHE A 298 -4.65 4.37 -3.70
N ASN A 299 -3.37 4.30 -4.07
CA ASN A 299 -2.27 4.51 -3.12
C ASN A 299 -1.05 5.21 -3.72
N SER A 300 -1.22 5.92 -4.85
CA SER A 300 -0.17 6.68 -5.55
C SER A 300 1.16 5.93 -5.80
N GLY A 301 1.12 4.59 -5.92
CA GLY A 301 2.31 3.76 -6.08
C GLY A 301 3.22 3.69 -4.84
N ILE A 302 2.75 4.18 -3.68
CA ILE A 302 3.48 4.06 -2.41
C ILE A 302 3.55 2.59 -2.00
N SER A 303 4.77 2.10 -1.74
CA SER A 303 4.99 0.76 -1.21
C SER A 303 4.37 0.63 0.18
N ILE A 304 3.65 -0.46 0.41
CA ILE A 304 2.98 -0.75 1.68
C ILE A 304 3.92 -1.54 2.60
N ASP A 305 4.03 -1.12 3.85
CA ASP A 305 4.80 -1.76 4.91
C ASP A 305 4.03 -2.99 5.43
N MET A 306 4.47 -4.16 5.00
CA MET A 306 3.87 -5.48 5.30
C MET A 306 4.57 -6.15 6.49
N ASP A 307 3.88 -7.07 7.18
CA ASP A 307 4.49 -7.89 8.25
C ASP A 307 5.52 -8.86 7.64
N GLN A 308 6.77 -8.81 8.09
CA GLN A 308 7.90 -9.54 7.49
C GLN A 308 7.98 -11.02 7.88
N LEU A 309 6.91 -11.63 8.39
CA LEU A 309 6.94 -13.02 8.86
C LEU A 309 7.06 -14.08 7.75
N PHE A 310 7.20 -13.71 6.48
CA PHE A 310 7.44 -14.66 5.38
C PHE A 310 8.86 -14.64 4.79
N PHE A 311 9.76 -13.72 5.20
CA PHE A 311 11.17 -13.76 4.79
C PHE A 311 12.11 -13.25 5.88
N PRO A 312 13.05 -14.08 6.39
CA PRO A 312 14.00 -13.64 7.40
C PRO A 312 15.17 -12.91 6.73
N SER A 313 15.05 -11.60 6.49
CA SER A 313 16.24 -10.74 6.45
C SER A 313 15.97 -9.28 6.85
N ILE A 314 16.06 -9.04 8.17
CA ILE A 314 16.76 -7.92 8.82
C ILE A 314 16.32 -6.50 8.42
N LEU A 315 15.35 -5.92 9.14
CA LEU A 315 15.60 -4.99 10.26
C LEU A 315 14.27 -4.50 10.84
N CYS A 316 14.07 -4.79 12.13
CA CYS A 316 13.04 -4.23 12.97
C CYS A 316 13.21 -2.70 13.07
N SER A 317 12.21 -1.95 12.62
CA SER A 317 11.74 -0.82 13.42
C SER A 317 10.48 -1.29 14.14
N ASN A 318 10.28 -0.84 15.38
CA ASN A 318 9.07 -1.09 16.16
C ASN A 318 7.86 -0.29 15.62
N ASP A 319 7.86 0.01 14.32
CA ASP A 319 6.84 0.82 13.67
C ASP A 319 5.67 -0.09 13.27
N ALA A 320 4.46 0.39 13.55
CA ALA A 320 3.25 -0.38 13.31
C ALA A 320 3.11 -0.74 11.83
N ILE A 321 3.14 -2.04 11.56
CA ILE A 321 2.93 -2.72 10.27
C ILE A 321 1.49 -2.59 9.78
N SER A 322 1.26 -2.69 8.47
CA SER A 322 -0.10 -2.75 7.92
C SER A 322 -0.83 -4.01 8.39
N PHE A 323 -2.13 -3.89 8.65
CA PHE A 323 -2.93 -4.97 9.23
C PHE A 323 -4.38 -4.96 8.73
N TYR A 324 -5.07 -6.07 8.99
CA TYR A 324 -6.49 -6.25 8.71
C TYR A 324 -7.23 -6.68 9.98
N VAL A 325 -8.41 -6.09 10.25
CA VAL A 325 -9.30 -6.47 11.35
C VAL A 325 -10.64 -6.95 10.78
N GLY A 326 -11.13 -8.11 11.22
CA GLY A 326 -12.43 -8.63 10.74
C GLY A 326 -12.98 -9.74 11.63
N ASP A 327 -14.29 -9.96 11.58
CA ASP A 327 -15.00 -10.91 12.45
C ASP A 327 -15.00 -12.34 11.89
N ALA A 328 -14.79 -12.51 10.58
CA ALA A 328 -14.76 -13.81 9.91
C ALA A 328 -13.39 -14.51 10.06
N ALA A 329 -13.06 -14.93 11.28
CA ALA A 329 -11.78 -15.56 11.63
C ALA A 329 -11.77 -17.10 11.53
N GLY A 330 -12.88 -17.71 11.10
CA GLY A 330 -12.99 -19.16 10.96
C GLY A 330 -13.13 -19.92 12.28
N ARG A 331 -13.47 -19.23 13.39
CA ARG A 331 -13.80 -19.85 14.67
C ARG A 331 -15.15 -20.56 14.57
N GLY A 332 -15.43 -21.49 15.48
CA GLY A 332 -16.69 -22.27 15.45
C GLY A 332 -17.97 -21.43 15.55
N SER A 333 -17.89 -20.21 16.12
CA SER A 333 -19.00 -19.24 16.20
C SER A 333 -19.06 -18.28 15.02
N ASP A 334 -18.02 -18.21 14.19
CA ASP A 334 -17.95 -17.23 13.12
C ASP A 334 -18.80 -17.67 11.93
N HIS A 335 -19.35 -16.69 11.22
CA HIS A 335 -20.20 -16.95 10.06
C HIS A 335 -19.39 -17.46 8.85
N SER A 336 -18.08 -17.17 8.79
CA SER A 336 -17.14 -17.64 7.77
C SER A 336 -15.68 -17.46 8.22
N ASP A 337 -14.73 -17.80 7.33
CA ASP A 337 -13.29 -17.55 7.47
C ASP A 337 -12.77 -16.54 6.42
N ALA A 338 -13.69 -15.73 5.86
CA ALA A 338 -13.38 -14.88 4.72
C ALA A 338 -12.36 -13.78 5.04
N ASP A 339 -12.36 -13.25 6.27
CA ASP A 339 -11.50 -12.14 6.68
C ASP A 339 -10.09 -12.61 7.00
N ILE A 340 -9.93 -13.69 7.77
CA ILE A 340 -8.61 -14.25 8.05
C ILE A 340 -7.93 -14.71 6.76
N LYS A 341 -8.65 -15.39 5.87
CA LYS A 341 -8.11 -15.83 4.57
C LYS A 341 -7.82 -14.67 3.62
N PHE A 342 -8.57 -13.57 3.71
CA PHE A 342 -8.25 -12.35 2.97
C PHE A 342 -6.92 -11.76 3.44
N ALA A 343 -6.73 -11.64 4.75
CA ALA A 343 -5.47 -11.16 5.32
C ALA A 343 -4.29 -12.08 4.96
N GLU A 344 -4.46 -13.40 5.08
CA GLU A 344 -3.46 -14.41 4.69
C GLU A 344 -3.09 -14.33 3.21
N ALA A 345 -4.07 -14.19 2.32
CA ALA A 345 -3.84 -14.09 0.88
C ALA A 345 -3.03 -12.85 0.49
N ILE A 346 -3.04 -11.82 1.33
CA ILE A 346 -2.31 -10.56 1.13
C ILE A 346 -0.96 -10.57 1.88
N GLY A 347 -0.85 -11.35 2.95
CA GLY A 347 0.28 -11.30 3.89
C GLY A 347 0.14 -10.20 4.95
N LEU A 348 -1.09 -9.82 5.31
CA LEU A 348 -1.36 -8.87 6.39
C LEU A 348 -1.45 -9.57 7.73
N LYS A 349 -0.99 -8.88 8.78
CA LYS A 349 -1.32 -9.28 10.14
C LYS A 349 -2.83 -9.16 10.37
N PHE A 350 -3.43 -10.20 10.94
CA PHE A 350 -4.86 -10.28 11.20
C PHE A 350 -5.17 -10.07 12.69
N TYR A 351 -6.24 -9.34 12.98
CA TYR A 351 -6.81 -9.21 14.32
C TYR A 351 -8.31 -9.46 14.27
N VAL A 352 -8.87 -10.01 15.36
CA VAL A 352 -10.32 -10.05 15.56
C VAL A 352 -10.78 -8.76 16.27
N PRO A 353 -12.03 -8.31 16.07
CA PRO A 353 -12.49 -7.03 16.60
C PRO A 353 -12.48 -6.99 18.13
N GLU A 354 -12.83 -8.10 18.79
CA GLU A 354 -12.88 -8.21 20.26
C GLU A 354 -11.53 -7.98 20.95
N ASP A 355 -10.43 -8.30 20.26
CA ASP A 355 -9.07 -8.16 20.79
C ASP A 355 -8.44 -6.81 20.41
N TYR A 356 -8.96 -6.16 19.37
CA TYR A 356 -8.38 -4.95 18.79
C TYR A 356 -8.99 -3.65 19.32
N PHE A 357 -10.30 -3.65 19.57
CA PHE A 357 -11.09 -2.51 20.03
C PHE A 357 -11.56 -2.69 21.47
#